data_AF-A0A7J6R1X3-F1
#
_entry.id   AF-A0A7J6R1X3-F1
#
_cell.length_a   1.000
_cell.length_b   1.000
_cell.length_c   1.000
_cell.angle_alpha   90.00
_cell.angle_beta   90.00
_cell.angle_gamma   90.00
#
_symmetry.space_group_name_H-M   'P 1'
#
loop_
_entity.id
_entity.type
_entity.pdbx_description
1 polymer ?
#
loop_
_entity_poly.entity_id
_entity_poly.type
_entity_poly.pdbx_seq_one_letter_code
_entity_poly.pdbx_strand_id
1 'polypeptide(L)'
;WSTVQQVVMSVVIYHQDLSQQLCVAFGHIFAYTRDVAPQSAVFIPTLQLVSEAFRAAPLSCWMQLVRTFVALFGELTRVHTELVNTLCDLSATFVAHSSSLQQSNMSLTALTTDESKMVAETYLVLGEVLRFVDLVSARLTLGDRPR
;
A
#
# COMPACT_ATOMS: atom_id res chain seq x y z
N TRP A 1 -21.20 -1.84 0.08
CA TRP A 1 -19.75 -2.01 -0.19
C TRP A 1 -19.48 -2.20 -1.68
N SER A 2 -20.11 -3.17 -2.36
CA SER A 2 -19.93 -3.45 -3.80
C SER A 2 -20.07 -2.23 -4.72
N THR A 3 -21.06 -1.35 -4.50
CA THR A 3 -21.22 -0.12 -5.30
C THR A 3 -20.05 0.86 -5.14
N VAL A 4 -19.50 0.99 -3.93
CA VAL A 4 -18.35 1.87 -3.66
C VAL A 4 -17.11 1.35 -4.37
N GLN A 5 -16.85 0.05 -4.28
CA GLN A 5 -15.76 -0.61 -4.99
C GLN A 5 -15.89 -0.41 -6.51
N GLN A 6 -17.06 -0.63 -7.09
CA GLN A 6 -17.30 -0.43 -8.52
C GLN A 6 -17.04 1.02 -8.97
N VAL A 7 -17.52 2.00 -8.22
CA VAL A 7 -17.29 3.42 -8.52
C VAL A 7 -15.80 3.75 -8.44
N VAL A 8 -15.13 3.37 -7.36
CA VAL A 8 -13.69 3.63 -7.19
C VAL A 8 -12.89 2.98 -8.30
N MET A 9 -13.15 1.70 -8.62
CA MET A 9 -12.44 1.00 -9.69
C MET A 9 -12.71 1.61 -11.07
N SER A 10 -13.93 2.08 -11.34
CA SER A 10 -14.23 2.78 -12.60
C SER A 10 -13.44 4.08 -12.70
N VAL A 11 -13.34 4.85 -11.61
CA VAL A 11 -12.52 6.06 -11.57
C VAL A 11 -11.03 5.72 -11.78
N VAL A 12 -10.53 4.70 -11.11
CA VAL A 12 -9.13 4.26 -11.21
C VAL A 12 -8.75 3.85 -12.64
N ILE A 13 -9.64 3.10 -13.31
CA ILE A 13 -9.37 2.55 -14.65
C ILE A 13 -9.51 3.64 -15.73
N TYR A 14 -10.52 4.50 -15.62
CA TYR A 14 -10.90 5.41 -16.71
C TYR A 14 -10.48 6.88 -16.50
N HIS A 15 -10.08 7.29 -15.30
CA HIS A 15 -9.84 8.69 -14.95
C HIS A 15 -8.59 8.88 -14.06
N GLN A 16 -7.40 9.05 -14.67
CA GLN A 16 -6.15 9.20 -13.93
C GLN A 16 -6.12 10.41 -12.97
N ASP A 17 -6.62 11.59 -13.39
CA ASP A 17 -6.63 12.79 -12.54
C ASP A 17 -7.49 12.59 -11.27
N LEU A 18 -8.64 11.91 -11.43
CA LEU A 18 -9.52 11.59 -10.31
C LEU A 18 -8.93 10.49 -9.43
N SER A 19 -8.18 9.54 -10.00
CA SER A 19 -7.41 8.54 -9.25
C SER A 19 -6.42 9.21 -8.29
N GLN A 20 -5.75 10.28 -8.74
CA GLN A 20 -4.85 11.06 -7.87
C GLN A 20 -5.58 11.79 -6.74
N GLN A 21 -6.75 12.36 -7.02
CA GLN A 21 -7.58 12.98 -5.97
C GLN A 21 -8.10 11.94 -4.96
N LEU A 22 -8.44 10.73 -5.42
CA LEU A 22 -8.83 9.62 -4.55
C LEU A 22 -7.70 9.21 -3.62
N CYS A 23 -6.46 9.10 -4.11
CA CYS A 23 -5.29 8.83 -3.28
C CYS A 23 -5.17 9.83 -2.12
N VAL A 24 -5.29 11.12 -2.42
CA VAL A 24 -5.21 12.21 -1.43
C VAL A 24 -6.36 12.13 -0.43
N ALA A 25 -7.58 11.89 -0.90
CA ALA A 25 -8.76 11.75 -0.05
C ALA A 25 -8.63 10.59 0.94
N PHE A 26 -8.19 9.41 0.47
CA PHE A 26 -7.90 8.29 1.36
C PHE A 26 -6.83 8.64 2.39
N GLY A 27 -5.73 9.28 1.97
CA GLY A 27 -4.66 9.70 2.87
C GLY A 27 -5.18 10.59 4.01
N HIS A 28 -6.01 11.58 3.70
CA HIS A 28 -6.63 12.45 4.71
C HIS A 28 -7.59 11.71 5.63
N ILE A 29 -8.46 10.86 5.08
CA ILE A 29 -9.42 10.08 5.87
C ILE A 29 -8.68 9.22 6.89
N PHE A 30 -7.65 8.48 6.46
CA PHE A 30 -6.92 7.58 7.34
C PHE A 30 -6.02 8.30 8.34
N ALA A 31 -5.44 9.44 7.98
CA ALA A 31 -4.72 10.29 8.92
C ALA A 31 -5.66 10.82 10.02
N TYR A 32 -6.85 11.29 9.63
CA TYR A 32 -7.85 11.83 10.56
C TYR A 32 -8.48 10.76 11.45
N THR A 33 -8.74 9.58 10.89
CA THR A 33 -9.44 8.48 11.58
C THR A 33 -8.48 7.48 12.22
N ARG A 34 -7.16 7.73 12.23
CA ARG A 34 -6.13 6.75 12.60
C ARG A 34 -6.43 5.95 13.87
N ASP A 35 -6.90 6.64 14.92
CA ASP A 35 -7.07 6.02 16.24
C ASP A 35 -8.35 5.15 16.34
N VAL A 36 -9.31 5.35 15.43
CA VAL A 36 -10.62 4.66 15.43
C VAL A 36 -10.83 3.77 14.21
N ALA A 37 -10.15 4.05 13.11
CA ALA A 37 -10.25 3.32 11.85
C ALA A 37 -10.01 1.82 12.02
N PRO A 38 -9.00 1.34 12.76
CA PRO A 38 -8.74 -0.09 12.94
C PRO A 38 -9.91 -0.88 13.54
N GLN A 39 -10.80 -0.22 14.28
CA GLN A 39 -11.97 -0.82 14.91
C GLN A 39 -13.21 -0.80 14.00
N SER A 40 -13.13 -0.11 12.86
CA SER A 40 -14.24 0.04 11.93
C SER A 40 -14.36 -1.17 11.01
N ALA A 41 -15.59 -1.65 10.83
CA ALA A 41 -15.89 -2.78 9.93
C ALA A 41 -15.53 -2.51 8.45
N VAL A 42 -15.37 -1.25 8.05
CA VAL A 42 -14.99 -0.87 6.68
C VAL A 42 -13.48 -0.68 6.49
N PHE A 43 -12.68 -0.80 7.55
CA PHE A 43 -11.24 -0.54 7.51
C PHE A 43 -10.50 -1.52 6.61
N ILE A 44 -10.61 -2.82 6.92
CA ILE A 44 -10.00 -3.90 6.15
C ILE A 44 -10.50 -3.87 4.69
N PRO A 45 -11.82 -3.79 4.42
CA PRO A 45 -12.30 -3.62 3.06
C PRO A 45 -11.69 -2.43 2.31
N THR A 46 -11.48 -1.29 2.98
CA THR A 46 -10.88 -0.11 2.35
C THR A 46 -9.40 -0.31 2.02
N LEU A 47 -8.63 -0.98 2.90
CA LEU A 47 -7.24 -1.34 2.60
C LEU A 47 -7.14 -2.32 1.42
N GLN A 48 -8.06 -3.29 1.34
CA GLN A 48 -8.16 -4.20 0.20
C GLN A 48 -8.50 -3.46 -1.10
N LEU A 49 -9.43 -2.50 -1.05
CA LEU A 49 -9.76 -1.65 -2.20
C LEU A 49 -8.56 -0.82 -2.67
N VAL A 50 -7.73 -0.29 -1.76
CA VAL A 50 -6.49 0.40 -2.12
C VAL A 50 -5.49 -0.55 -2.80
N SER A 51 -5.40 -1.80 -2.34
CA SER A 51 -4.60 -2.84 -3.00
C SER A 51 -5.07 -3.10 -4.43
N GLU A 52 -6.39 -3.25 -4.61
CA GLU A 52 -6.99 -3.50 -5.92
C GLU A 52 -6.84 -2.31 -6.87
N ALA A 53 -7.04 -1.10 -6.37
CA ALA A 53 -6.84 0.14 -7.12
C ALA A 53 -5.38 0.28 -7.59
N PHE A 54 -4.41 0.00 -6.72
CA PHE A 54 -3.00 0.01 -7.08
C PHE A 54 -2.67 -1.02 -8.17
N ARG A 55 -3.23 -2.24 -8.11
CA ARG A 55 -3.02 -3.25 -9.16
C ARG A 55 -3.58 -2.80 -10.51
N ALA A 56 -4.74 -2.14 -10.50
CA ALA A 56 -5.38 -1.68 -11.72
C ALA A 56 -4.67 -0.47 -12.34
N ALA A 57 -4.18 0.46 -11.53
CA ALA A 57 -3.42 1.62 -11.98
C ALA A 57 -2.29 1.94 -10.99
N PRO A 58 -1.05 1.48 -11.24
CA PRO A 58 0.07 1.63 -10.32
C PRO A 58 0.70 3.02 -10.39
N LEU A 59 -0.09 4.05 -10.05
CA LEU A 59 0.36 5.44 -9.98
C LEU A 59 1.17 5.71 -8.70
N SER A 60 2.05 6.71 -8.76
CA SER A 60 2.87 7.14 -7.61
C SER A 60 2.06 7.54 -6.38
N CYS A 61 0.87 8.11 -6.55
CA CYS A 61 0.01 8.48 -5.44
C CYS A 61 -0.44 7.27 -4.61
N TRP A 62 -0.70 6.13 -5.24
CA TRP A 62 -1.08 4.89 -4.56
C TRP A 62 0.10 4.32 -3.78
N MET A 63 1.33 4.45 -4.33
CA MET A 63 2.56 4.06 -3.64
C MET A 63 2.77 4.86 -2.34
N GLN A 64 2.59 6.18 -2.40
CA GLN A 64 2.68 7.06 -1.23
C GLN A 64 1.59 6.76 -0.19
N LEU A 65 0.39 6.37 -0.63
CA LEU A 65 -0.70 5.98 0.26
C LEU A 65 -0.40 4.67 1.01
N VAL A 66 0.11 3.65 0.32
CA VAL A 66 0.53 2.37 0.95
C VAL A 66 1.59 2.61 2.01
N ARG A 67 2.60 3.43 1.71
CA ARG A 67 3.64 3.85 2.67
C ARG A 67 3.01 4.45 3.93
N THR A 68 2.07 5.36 3.74
CA THR A 68 1.37 6.04 4.83
C THR A 68 0.61 5.04 5.71
N PHE A 69 -0.06 4.05 5.11
CA PHE A 69 -0.77 3.03 5.89
C PHE A 69 0.16 2.14 6.70
N VAL A 70 1.26 1.69 6.11
CA VAL A 70 2.27 0.90 6.82
C VAL A 70 2.84 1.70 7.99
N ALA A 71 3.14 2.99 7.81
CA ALA A 71 3.64 3.85 8.87
C ALA A 71 2.60 4.09 9.98
N LEU A 72 1.35 4.38 9.63
CA LEU A 72 0.29 4.71 10.59
C LEU A 72 -0.22 3.49 11.36
N PHE A 73 -0.31 2.33 10.70
CA PHE A 73 -0.99 1.15 11.23
C PHE A 73 -0.05 -0.02 11.49
N GLY A 74 1.23 0.08 11.12
CA GLY A 74 2.19 -1.02 11.30
C GLY A 74 2.47 -1.37 12.76
N GLU A 75 2.22 -0.45 13.69
CA GLU A 75 2.34 -0.72 15.14
C GLU A 75 1.15 -1.50 15.71
N LEU A 76 -0.02 -1.42 15.05
CA LEU A 76 -1.24 -2.13 15.44
C LEU A 76 -1.22 -3.61 15.08
N THR A 77 -0.16 -4.06 14.41
CA THR A 77 0.11 -5.47 14.06
C THR A 77 0.11 -6.43 15.25
N ARG A 78 0.17 -5.93 16.49
CA ARG A 78 0.10 -6.76 17.70
C ARG A 78 -1.32 -7.21 18.08
N VAL A 79 -2.36 -6.58 17.53
CA VAL A 79 -3.73 -6.72 18.05
C VAL A 79 -4.69 -7.36 17.05
N HIS A 80 -4.41 -7.23 15.75
CA HIS A 80 -5.35 -7.64 14.69
C HIS A 80 -4.65 -8.49 13.61
N THR A 81 -4.75 -9.82 13.69
CA THR A 81 -4.16 -10.76 12.72
C THR A 81 -4.65 -10.51 11.29
N GLU A 82 -5.93 -10.15 11.11
CA GLU A 82 -6.50 -9.85 9.79
C GLU A 82 -5.93 -8.56 9.17
N LEU A 83 -5.65 -7.55 10.00
CA LEU A 83 -4.97 -6.33 9.59
C LEU A 83 -3.53 -6.59 9.17
N VAL A 84 -2.82 -7.45 9.91
CA VAL A 84 -1.47 -7.89 9.58
C VAL A 84 -1.45 -8.54 8.19
N ASN A 85 -2.32 -9.52 7.96
CA ASN A 85 -2.39 -10.22 6.68
C ASN A 85 -2.70 -9.25 5.52
N THR A 86 -3.67 -8.35 5.72
CA THR A 86 -4.06 -7.38 4.70
C THR A 86 -2.92 -6.40 4.37
N LEU A 87 -2.21 -5.90 5.38
CA LEU A 87 -1.05 -5.03 5.18
C LEU A 87 0.11 -5.79 4.51
N CYS A 88 0.31 -7.07 4.83
CA CYS A 88 1.30 -7.92 4.16
C CYS A 88 0.95 -8.15 2.69
N ASP A 89 -0.31 -8.44 2.36
CA ASP A 89 -0.75 -8.65 0.98
C ASP A 89 -0.63 -7.38 0.13
N LEU A 90 -0.98 -6.23 0.72
CA LEU A 90 -0.78 -4.90 0.12
C LEU A 90 0.72 -4.64 -0.12
N SER A 91 1.55 -4.93 0.88
CA SER A 91 3.01 -4.80 0.82
C SER A 91 3.62 -5.69 -0.26
N ALA A 92 3.19 -6.95 -0.35
CA ALA A 92 3.68 -7.90 -1.36
C ALA A 92 3.30 -7.48 -2.78
N THR A 93 2.06 -7.01 -2.97
CA THR A 93 1.59 -6.45 -4.25
C THR A 93 2.48 -5.29 -4.69
N PHE A 94 2.83 -4.40 -3.75
CA PHE A 94 3.74 -3.27 -4.00
C PHE A 94 5.17 -3.71 -4.35
N VAL A 95 5.75 -4.66 -3.59
CA VAL A 95 7.11 -5.17 -3.81
C VAL A 95 7.24 -5.83 -5.19
N ALA A 96 6.24 -6.61 -5.60
CA ALA A 96 6.21 -7.27 -6.90
C ALA A 96 6.21 -6.26 -8.06
N HIS A 97 5.38 -5.22 -7.98
CA HIS A 97 5.35 -4.17 -9.00
C HIS A 97 6.65 -3.37 -9.06
N SER A 98 7.20 -2.99 -7.90
CA SER A 98 8.46 -2.24 -7.81
C SER A 98 9.64 -3.03 -8.39
N SER A 99 9.71 -4.33 -8.11
CA SER A 99 10.74 -5.24 -8.65
C SER A 99 10.62 -5.39 -10.18
N SER A 100 9.39 -5.40 -10.71
CA SER A 100 9.15 -5.44 -12.15
C SER A 100 9.62 -4.16 -12.84
N LEU A 101 9.35 -2.98 -12.26
CA LEU A 101 9.85 -1.69 -12.78
C LEU A 101 11.38 -1.60 -12.74
N GLN A 102 12.04 -2.17 -11.72
CA GLN A 102 13.50 -2.21 -11.66
C GLN A 102 14.09 -3.06 -12.79
N GLN A 103 13.49 -4.21 -13.08
CA GLN A 103 13.92 -5.08 -14.18
C GLN A 103 13.74 -4.42 -15.55
N SER A 104 12.63 -3.72 -15.77
CA SER A 104 12.40 -2.98 -17.02
C SER A 104 13.36 -1.79 -17.17
N ASN A 105 13.64 -1.08 -16.07
CA ASN A 105 14.49 0.11 -16.09
C ASN A 105 15.98 -0.21 -16.16
N MET A 106 16.43 -1.33 -15.59
CA MET A 106 17.81 -1.82 -15.82
C MET A 106 18.09 -2.15 -17.29
N SER A 107 17.06 -2.32 -18.12
CA SER A 107 17.19 -2.54 -19.56
C SER A 107 17.19 -1.25 -20.40
N LEU A 108 17.00 -0.06 -19.80
CA LEU A 108 16.93 1.23 -20.49
C LEU A 108 17.88 2.26 -19.86
N THR A 109 19.00 2.51 -20.55
CA THR A 109 20.12 3.39 -20.17
C THR A 109 19.82 4.90 -20.23
N ALA A 110 18.57 5.35 -20.14
CA ALA A 110 18.24 6.77 -20.12
C ALA A 110 16.92 7.05 -19.41
N LEU A 111 16.93 7.01 -18.07
CA LEU A 111 15.83 7.56 -17.28
C LEU A 111 15.94 9.08 -17.24
N THR A 112 14.83 9.77 -17.51
CA THR A 112 14.71 11.21 -17.28
C THR A 112 14.77 11.53 -15.78
N THR A 113 14.96 12.80 -15.42
CA THR A 113 15.11 13.23 -14.02
C THR A 113 13.85 12.97 -13.19
N ASP A 114 12.65 13.12 -13.78
CA ASP A 114 11.38 12.84 -13.11
C ASP A 114 11.14 11.34 -12.92
N GLU A 115 11.49 10.51 -13.90
CA GLU A 115 11.45 9.05 -13.76
C GLU A 115 12.45 8.56 -12.71
N SER A 116 13.63 9.18 -12.63
CA SER A 116 14.63 8.87 -11.61
C SER A 116 14.14 9.23 -10.20
N LYS A 117 13.43 10.35 -10.05
CA LYS A 117 12.83 10.76 -8.77
C LYS A 117 11.70 9.83 -8.36
N MET A 118 10.84 9.44 -9.30
CA MET A 118 9.79 8.44 -9.06
C MET A 118 10.41 7.11 -8.64
N VAL A 119 11.47 6.66 -9.32
CA VAL A 119 12.21 5.44 -8.97
C VAL A 119 12.82 5.54 -7.57
N ALA A 120 13.45 6.66 -7.21
CA ALA A 120 14.01 6.88 -5.88
C ALA A 120 12.93 6.88 -4.78
N GLU A 121 11.77 7.50 -5.02
CA GLU A 121 10.62 7.43 -4.11
C GLU A 121 10.11 5.99 -3.97
N THR A 122 10.03 5.22 -5.07
CA THR A 122 9.69 3.80 -5.04
C THR A 122 10.67 3.00 -4.18
N TYR A 123 11.98 3.23 -4.29
CA TYR A 123 13.00 2.56 -3.46
C TYR A 123 12.89 2.91 -1.98
N LEU A 124 12.63 4.18 -1.66
CA LEU A 124 12.39 4.62 -0.28
C LEU A 124 11.16 3.95 0.33
N VAL A 125 10.06 3.89 -0.42
CA VAL A 125 8.83 3.20 -0.02
C VAL A 125 9.11 1.70 0.15
N LEU A 126 9.86 1.09 -0.77
CA LEU A 126 10.23 -0.33 -0.72
C LEU A 126 11.04 -0.68 0.54
N GLY A 127 11.99 0.15 0.94
CA GLY A 127 12.75 -0.08 2.17
C GLY A 127 11.89 -0.08 3.43
N GLU A 128 10.89 0.81 3.51
CA GLU A 128 9.96 0.85 4.65
C GLU A 128 8.97 -0.31 4.65
N VAL A 129 8.46 -0.68 3.48
CA VAL A 129 7.56 -1.82 3.29
C VAL A 129 8.28 -3.14 3.63
N LEU A 130 9.51 -3.34 3.15
CA LEU A 130 10.30 -4.53 3.48
C LEU A 130 10.60 -4.62 4.98
N ARG A 131 10.96 -3.50 5.62
CA ARG A 131 11.18 -3.45 7.07
C ARG A 131 9.92 -3.84 7.84
N PHE A 132 8.74 -3.44 7.36
CA PHE A 132 7.46 -3.86 7.93
C PHE A 132 7.22 -5.36 7.77
N VAL A 133 7.43 -5.91 6.58
CA VAL A 133 7.30 -7.35 6.30
C VAL A 133 8.25 -8.17 7.18
N ASP A 134 9.49 -7.73 7.35
CA ASP A 134 10.48 -8.36 8.24
C ASP A 134 10.03 -8.32 9.70
N LEU A 135 9.53 -7.17 10.16
CA LEU A 135 9.01 -7.00 11.52
C LEU A 135 7.82 -7.92 11.79
N VAL A 136 6.90 -8.06 10.83
CA VAL A 136 5.76 -8.97 10.92
C VAL A 136 6.22 -10.42 10.91
N SER A 137 7.09 -10.81 9.97
CA SER A 137 7.61 -12.17 9.84
C SER A 137 8.36 -12.63 11.08
N ALA A 138 9.18 -11.75 11.67
CA ALA A 138 9.85 -12.00 12.94
C ALA A 138 8.86 -12.18 14.11
N ARG A 139 7.73 -11.47 14.10
CA ARG A 139 6.69 -11.58 15.15
C ARG A 139 5.83 -12.83 15.01
N LEU A 140 5.48 -13.22 13.79
CA LEU A 140 4.75 -14.46 13.51
C LEU A 140 5.58 -15.69 13.87
N THR A 141 6.88 -15.68 13.55
CA THR A 141 7.81 -16.78 13.91
C THR A 141 8.11 -16.90 15.40
N LEU A 142 7.97 -15.81 16.17
CA LEU A 142 8.09 -15.82 17.64
C LEU A 142 6.81 -16.25 18.36
N GLY A 143 5.65 -16.21 17.68
CA GLY A 143 4.33 -16.54 18.25
C GLY A 143 4.02 -18.04 18.38
N ASP A 144 4.83 -18.91 17.75
CA ASP A 144 4.58 -20.36 17.63
C ASP A 144 5.51 -21.22 18.49
N ARG A 145 6.11 -20.68 19.56
CA ARG A 145 6.73 -21.54 20.59
C ARG A 145 5.72 -21.81 21.70
N PRO A 146 5.14 -23.02 21.80
CA PRO A 146 4.42 -23.41 23.01
C PRO A 146 5.39 -23.32 24.18
N ARG A 147 4.97 -22.68 25.27
CA ARG A 147 5.58 -22.88 26.58
C ARG A 147 5.11 -24.20 27.15
#